data_AF-X0SDE3-F1
#
_entry.id   AF-X0SDE3-F1
#
_cell.length_a   1.000
_cell.length_b   1.000
_cell.length_c   1.000
_cell.angle_alpha   90.00
_cell.angle_beta   90.00
_cell.angle_gamma   90.00
#
_symmetry.space_group_name_H-M   'P 1'
#
loop_
_entity.id
_entity.type
_entity.pdbx_description
1 polymer ?
#
loop_
_entity_poly.entity_id
_entity_poly.type
_entity_poly.pdbx_seq_one_letter_code
_entity_poly.pdbx_strand_id
1 'polypeptide(L)'
;LTLSEITPSRNIRQLAAQIERKRSAIEEGQYKLRKSLIKRERLLLKLETLDGTDRKTELDRLSIENDLDHMENGITGSTIHVEAALKELLMYQEAYASIVEAFDLTNWDESDFEKAEEEYNMKRCFLQLFQNIQSTNAVGGGESEWLYQLGLPADKIEHEVRRFIQLRQLKLQDELKKNGEFEKENNFETLDFIDKLYSKYKGTSIEMLKRKGINFQSIKEITYCEE
;
A
#
# COMPACT_ATOMS: atom_id res chain seq x y z
N LEU A 1 -8.36 -4.20 -0.30
CA LEU A 1 -7.47 -3.01 -0.33
C LEU A 1 -6.80 -2.89 1.03
N THR A 2 -5.46 -2.94 1.10
CA THR A 2 -4.73 -2.78 2.37
C THR A 2 -3.93 -1.49 2.29
N LEU A 3 -4.47 -0.42 2.86
CA LEU A 3 -3.75 0.85 3.06
C LEU A 3 -3.16 0.80 4.47
N SER A 4 -1.87 0.53 4.57
CA SER A 4 -1.17 0.33 5.84
C SER A 4 -0.53 1.60 6.39
N GLU A 5 -0.41 2.64 5.56
CA GLU A 5 0.38 3.81 5.90
C GLU A 5 -0.45 4.86 6.63
N ILE A 6 0.21 5.55 7.56
CA ILE A 6 -0.43 6.59 8.40
C ILE A 6 -0.70 7.89 7.63
N THR A 7 0.07 8.17 6.57
CA THR A 7 -0.06 9.39 5.76
C THR A 7 -0.69 9.10 4.39
N PRO A 8 -1.61 9.96 3.90
CA PRO A 8 -2.18 9.87 2.56
C PRO A 8 -1.14 9.82 1.43
N SER A 9 -0.08 10.64 1.53
CA SER A 9 1.02 10.71 0.55
C SER A 9 1.74 9.36 0.33
N ARG A 10 1.97 8.60 1.41
CA ARG A 10 2.58 7.27 1.32
C ARG A 10 1.62 6.23 0.77
N ASN A 11 0.32 6.34 1.12
CA ASN A 11 -0.73 5.48 0.58
C ASN A 11 -0.87 5.66 -0.95
N ILE A 12 -0.86 6.88 -1.48
CA ILE A 12 -0.93 7.10 -2.94
C ILE A 12 0.31 6.54 -3.65
N ARG A 13 1.51 6.64 -3.04
CA ARG A 13 2.74 6.04 -3.60
C ARG A 13 2.67 4.51 -3.63
N GLN A 14 2.17 3.91 -2.56
CA GLN A 14 1.94 2.47 -2.48
C GLN A 14 0.94 2.02 -3.54
N LEU A 15 -0.17 2.75 -3.71
CA LEU A 15 -1.19 2.48 -4.73
C LEU A 15 -0.63 2.64 -6.13
N ALA A 16 0.12 3.70 -6.44
CA ALA A 16 0.77 3.88 -7.73
C ALA A 16 1.69 2.69 -8.07
N ALA A 17 2.48 2.23 -7.11
CA ALA A 17 3.33 1.05 -7.29
C ALA A 17 2.54 -0.26 -7.43
N GLN A 18 1.34 -0.37 -6.86
CA GLN A 18 0.45 -1.52 -7.04
C GLN A 18 -0.25 -1.50 -8.41
N ILE A 19 -0.71 -0.32 -8.85
CA ILE A 19 -1.29 -0.08 -10.17
C ILE A 19 -0.30 -0.50 -11.25
N GLU A 20 0.95 -0.04 -11.17
CA GLU A 20 1.96 -0.34 -12.19
C GLU A 20 2.27 -1.84 -12.25
N ARG A 21 2.46 -2.48 -11.08
CA ARG A 21 2.66 -3.93 -11.00
C ARG A 21 1.49 -4.72 -11.58
N LYS A 22 0.26 -4.29 -11.33
CA LYS A 22 -0.94 -4.96 -11.87
C LYS A 22 -1.08 -4.74 -13.37
N ARG A 23 -0.79 -3.53 -13.87
CA ARG A 23 -0.77 -3.23 -15.31
C ARG A 23 0.20 -4.15 -16.05
N SER A 24 1.44 -4.23 -15.59
CA SER A 24 2.45 -5.14 -16.15
C SER A 24 1.99 -6.61 -16.14
N ALA A 25 1.39 -7.07 -15.05
CA ALA A 25 0.87 -8.44 -14.94
C ALA A 25 -0.30 -8.72 -15.90
N ILE A 26 -1.19 -7.73 -16.10
CA ILE A 26 -2.30 -7.82 -17.07
C ILE A 26 -1.76 -7.90 -18.49
N GLU A 27 -0.79 -7.05 -18.85
CA GLU A 27 -0.17 -7.06 -20.18
C GLU A 27 0.47 -8.40 -20.49
N GLU A 28 1.23 -8.97 -19.54
CA GLU A 28 1.84 -10.29 -19.69
C GLU A 28 0.77 -11.39 -19.81
N GLY A 29 -0.29 -11.32 -18.98
CA GLY A 29 -1.42 -12.24 -19.01
C GLY A 29 -2.17 -12.21 -20.35
N GLN A 30 -2.46 -11.02 -20.87
CA GLN A 30 -3.09 -10.82 -22.18
C GLN A 30 -2.22 -11.37 -23.32
N TYR A 31 -0.91 -11.15 -23.25
CA TYR A 31 0.02 -11.67 -24.25
C TYR A 31 0.05 -13.21 -24.25
N LYS A 32 0.08 -13.83 -23.08
CA LYS A 32 -0.01 -15.30 -22.93
C LYS A 32 -1.35 -15.84 -23.46
N LEU A 33 -2.45 -15.18 -23.12
CA LEU A 33 -3.79 -15.54 -23.62
C LEU A 33 -3.86 -15.50 -25.16
N ARG A 34 -3.34 -14.43 -25.78
CA ARG A 34 -3.25 -14.30 -27.25
C ARG A 34 -2.44 -15.44 -27.87
N LYS A 35 -1.31 -15.84 -27.26
CA LYS A 35 -0.53 -16.99 -27.73
C LYS A 35 -1.32 -18.29 -27.68
N SER A 36 -2.06 -18.54 -26.61
CA SER A 36 -2.90 -19.73 -26.47
C SER A 36 -4.02 -19.75 -27.51
N LEU A 37 -4.67 -18.61 -27.75
CA LEU A 37 -5.69 -18.48 -28.80
C LEU A 37 -5.11 -18.80 -30.20
N ILE A 38 -3.95 -18.24 -30.55
CA ILE A 38 -3.29 -18.56 -31.83
C ILE A 38 -2.94 -20.05 -31.93
N LYS A 39 -2.49 -20.68 -30.84
CA LYS A 39 -2.17 -22.11 -30.82
C LYS A 39 -3.43 -22.97 -31.00
N ARG A 40 -4.55 -22.58 -30.40
CA ARG A 40 -5.87 -23.21 -30.58
C ARG A 40 -6.29 -23.17 -32.04
N GLU A 41 -6.24 -22.00 -32.67
CA GLU A 41 -6.58 -21.84 -34.10
C GLU A 41 -5.71 -22.74 -35.00
N ARG A 42 -4.41 -22.87 -34.71
CA ARG A 42 -3.53 -23.80 -35.44
C ARG A 42 -3.93 -25.27 -35.29
N LEU A 43 -4.44 -25.67 -34.12
CA LEU A 43 -4.91 -27.03 -33.89
C LEU A 43 -6.25 -27.29 -34.61
N LEU A 44 -7.15 -26.32 -34.62
CA LEU A 44 -8.40 -26.39 -35.39
C LEU A 44 -8.12 -26.57 -36.89
N LEU A 45 -7.22 -25.77 -37.46
CA LEU A 45 -6.82 -25.93 -38.87
C LEU A 45 -6.21 -27.31 -39.16
N LYS A 46 -5.39 -27.85 -38.24
CA LYS A 46 -4.84 -29.22 -38.38
C LYS A 46 -5.95 -30.27 -38.36
N LEU A 47 -6.94 -30.09 -37.50
CA LEU A 47 -8.10 -30.97 -37.39
C LEU A 47 -8.89 -31.01 -38.71
N GLU A 48 -9.09 -29.85 -39.33
CA GLU A 48 -9.79 -29.71 -40.62
C GLU A 48 -9.05 -30.39 -41.79
N THR A 49 -7.71 -30.43 -41.74
CA THR A 49 -6.88 -31.02 -42.81
C THR A 49 -6.71 -32.54 -42.74
N LEU A 50 -7.25 -33.20 -41.70
CA LEU A 50 -7.14 -34.66 -41.53
C LEU A 50 -8.23 -35.39 -42.33
N ASP A 51 -7.84 -36.04 -43.43
CA ASP A 51 -8.74 -36.88 -44.25
C ASP A 51 -8.95 -38.25 -43.60
N GLY A 52 -10.12 -38.46 -43.00
CA GLY A 52 -10.44 -39.65 -42.22
C GLY A 52 -10.80 -40.87 -43.08
N THR A 53 -9.87 -41.81 -43.22
CA THR A 53 -10.17 -43.14 -43.80
C THR A 53 -9.57 -44.33 -43.04
N ASP A 54 -8.61 -44.10 -42.15
CA ASP A 54 -7.84 -45.13 -41.45
C ASP A 54 -7.77 -44.91 -39.92
N ARG A 55 -7.70 -46.02 -39.16
CA ARG A 55 -7.75 -46.03 -37.68
C ARG A 55 -6.67 -45.19 -37.00
N LYS A 56 -5.53 -44.99 -37.66
CA LYS A 56 -4.45 -44.14 -37.15
C LYS A 56 -4.87 -42.66 -37.16
N THR A 57 -5.45 -42.20 -38.27
CA THR A 57 -5.97 -40.85 -38.44
C THR A 57 -7.10 -40.55 -37.46
N GLU A 58 -7.93 -41.54 -37.13
CA GLU A 58 -8.96 -41.43 -36.09
C GLU A 58 -8.37 -41.20 -34.68
N LEU A 59 -7.30 -41.92 -34.31
CA LEU A 59 -6.60 -41.72 -33.05
C LEU A 59 -5.90 -40.35 -32.98
N ASP A 60 -5.28 -39.92 -34.08
CA ASP A 60 -4.63 -38.60 -34.17
C ASP A 60 -5.67 -37.47 -34.03
N ARG A 61 -6.86 -37.63 -34.63
CA ARG A 61 -7.99 -36.72 -34.49
C ARG A 61 -8.43 -36.59 -33.02
N LEU A 62 -8.68 -37.72 -32.36
CA LEU A 62 -9.10 -37.75 -30.95
C LEU A 62 -8.05 -37.13 -30.01
N SER A 63 -6.76 -37.31 -30.33
CA SER A 63 -5.68 -36.66 -29.57
C SER A 63 -5.72 -35.14 -29.71
N ILE A 64 -5.95 -34.62 -30.92
CA ILE A 64 -6.06 -33.18 -31.17
C ILE A 64 -7.30 -32.59 -30.50
N GLU A 65 -8.43 -33.31 -30.52
CA GLU A 65 -9.66 -32.90 -29.83
C GLU A 65 -9.44 -32.79 -28.31
N ASN A 66 -8.76 -33.76 -27.69
CA ASN A 66 -8.40 -33.67 -26.26
C ASN A 66 -7.46 -32.50 -25.96
N ASP A 67 -6.44 -32.27 -26.79
CA ASP A 67 -5.54 -31.13 -26.66
C ASP A 67 -6.29 -29.79 -26.77
N LEU A 68 -7.29 -29.71 -27.64
CA LEU A 68 -8.17 -28.55 -27.79
C LEU A 68 -9.00 -28.33 -26.51
N ASP A 69 -9.66 -29.36 -25.99
CA ASP A 69 -10.46 -29.27 -24.75
C ASP A 69 -9.60 -28.81 -23.57
N HIS A 70 -8.40 -29.38 -23.40
CA HIS A 70 -7.46 -28.95 -22.37
C HIS A 70 -7.05 -27.48 -22.56
N MET A 71 -6.83 -27.05 -23.81
CA MET A 71 -6.46 -25.67 -24.11
C MET A 71 -7.62 -24.69 -23.88
N GLU A 72 -8.85 -25.05 -24.20
CA GLU A 72 -10.03 -24.23 -23.94
C GLU A 72 -10.26 -24.02 -22.45
N ASN A 73 -10.07 -25.07 -21.64
CA ASN A 73 -10.08 -24.94 -20.18
C ASN A 73 -8.99 -23.97 -19.69
N GLY A 74 -7.76 -24.10 -20.21
CA GLY A 74 -6.65 -23.20 -19.88
C GLY A 74 -6.89 -21.74 -20.31
N ILE A 75 -7.50 -21.53 -21.48
CA ILE A 75 -7.90 -20.20 -21.99
C ILE A 75 -8.96 -19.60 -21.09
N THR A 76 -10.00 -20.36 -20.75
CA THR A 76 -11.10 -19.91 -19.88
C THR A 76 -10.57 -19.47 -18.52
N GLY A 77 -9.71 -20.30 -17.89
CA GLY A 77 -9.07 -19.94 -16.63
C GLY A 77 -8.21 -18.68 -16.76
N SER A 78 -7.41 -18.57 -17.82
CA SER A 78 -6.57 -17.39 -18.08
C SER A 78 -7.40 -16.11 -18.25
N THR A 79 -8.53 -16.19 -18.95
CA THR A 79 -9.46 -15.06 -19.12
C THR A 79 -10.02 -14.60 -17.77
N ILE A 80 -10.49 -15.54 -16.94
CA ILE A 80 -10.99 -15.24 -15.59
C ILE A 80 -9.90 -14.55 -14.75
N HIS A 81 -8.65 -15.01 -14.82
CA HIS A 81 -7.54 -14.39 -14.10
C HIS A 81 -7.25 -12.96 -14.59
N VAL A 82 -7.28 -12.72 -15.90
CA VAL A 82 -7.11 -11.38 -16.48
C VAL A 82 -8.25 -10.46 -16.06
N GLU A 83 -9.50 -10.93 -16.08
CA GLU A 83 -10.67 -10.17 -15.64
C GLU A 83 -10.59 -9.81 -14.15
N ALA A 84 -10.20 -10.75 -13.29
CA ALA A 84 -10.00 -10.49 -11.88
C ALA A 84 -8.92 -9.42 -11.66
N ALA A 85 -7.79 -9.54 -12.37
CA ALA A 85 -6.72 -8.55 -12.30
C ALA A 85 -7.16 -7.16 -12.77
N LEU A 86 -7.99 -7.07 -13.81
CA LEU A 86 -8.58 -5.80 -14.28
C LEU A 86 -9.49 -5.17 -13.23
N LYS A 87 -10.32 -5.96 -12.54
CA LYS A 87 -11.17 -5.46 -11.44
C LYS A 87 -10.33 -4.94 -10.27
N GLU A 88 -9.26 -5.63 -9.92
CA GLU A 88 -8.31 -5.16 -8.90
C GLU A 88 -7.62 -3.86 -9.33
N LEU A 89 -7.19 -3.76 -10.59
CA LEU A 89 -6.60 -2.54 -11.13
C LEU A 89 -7.56 -1.35 -11.02
N LEU A 90 -8.83 -1.54 -11.39
CA LEU A 90 -9.85 -0.50 -11.27
C LEU A 90 -10.06 -0.06 -9.82
N MET A 91 -10.18 -1.03 -8.89
CA MET A 91 -10.28 -0.74 -7.46
C MET A 91 -9.10 0.11 -6.96
N TYR A 92 -7.87 -0.19 -7.41
CA TYR A 92 -6.69 0.61 -7.03
C TYR A 92 -6.73 2.03 -7.61
N GLN A 93 -7.20 2.18 -8.85
CA GLN A 93 -7.34 3.49 -9.50
C GLN A 93 -8.39 4.36 -8.80
N GLU A 94 -9.54 3.78 -8.45
CA GLU A 94 -10.59 4.48 -7.69
C GLU A 94 -10.12 4.90 -6.29
N ALA A 95 -9.42 4.00 -5.59
CA ALA A 95 -8.85 4.30 -4.29
C ALA A 95 -7.79 5.42 -4.36
N TYR A 96 -6.94 5.39 -5.39
CA TYR A 96 -5.94 6.42 -5.64
C TYR A 96 -6.62 7.78 -5.88
N ALA A 97 -7.59 7.83 -6.79
CA ALA A 97 -8.33 9.06 -7.11
C ALA A 97 -9.05 9.64 -5.89
N SER A 98 -9.70 8.77 -5.09
CA SER A 98 -10.40 9.19 -3.87
C SER A 98 -9.48 9.86 -2.84
N ILE A 99 -8.25 9.34 -2.67
CA ILE A 99 -7.28 9.95 -1.74
C ILE A 99 -6.76 11.27 -2.31
N VAL A 100 -6.45 11.33 -3.60
CA VAL A 100 -5.97 12.55 -4.25
C VAL A 100 -7.00 13.67 -4.14
N GLU A 101 -8.28 13.36 -4.38
CA GLU A 101 -9.38 14.31 -4.25
C GLU A 101 -9.60 14.75 -2.80
N ALA A 102 -9.63 13.81 -1.85
CA ALA A 102 -9.91 14.12 -0.45
C ALA A 102 -8.83 14.98 0.24
N PHE A 103 -7.57 14.88 -0.21
CA PHE A 103 -6.42 15.57 0.39
C PHE A 103 -5.80 16.63 -0.52
N ASP A 104 -6.45 16.97 -1.64
CA ASP A 104 -5.97 17.92 -2.65
C ASP A 104 -4.51 17.68 -3.08
N LEU A 105 -4.19 16.41 -3.37
CA LEU A 105 -2.84 15.99 -3.77
C LEU A 105 -2.68 16.05 -5.30
N THR A 106 -3.28 17.07 -5.93
CA THR A 106 -3.21 17.24 -7.38
C THR A 106 -1.81 17.69 -7.80
N ASN A 107 -1.25 17.07 -8.84
CA ASN A 107 0.13 17.29 -9.32
C ASN A 107 1.23 16.96 -8.30
N TRP A 108 1.03 15.93 -7.48
CA TRP A 108 2.01 15.47 -6.50
C TRP A 108 3.30 14.95 -7.15
N ASP A 109 4.42 15.62 -6.87
CA ASP A 109 5.75 15.27 -7.40
C ASP A 109 6.67 14.64 -6.32
N GLU A 110 7.94 14.40 -6.68
CA GLU A 110 8.94 13.85 -5.76
C GLU A 110 9.34 14.87 -4.67
N SER A 111 9.31 16.17 -4.96
CA SER A 111 9.61 17.21 -3.97
C SER A 111 8.56 17.25 -2.86
N ASP A 112 7.29 17.12 -3.22
CA ASP A 112 6.19 17.03 -2.27
C ASP A 112 6.24 15.71 -1.49
N PHE A 113 6.67 14.62 -2.14
CA PHE A 113 6.93 13.38 -1.43
C PHE A 113 8.02 13.52 -0.36
N GLU A 114 9.17 14.12 -0.67
CA GLU A 114 10.25 14.35 0.29
C GLU A 114 9.80 15.23 1.47
N LYS A 115 9.02 16.28 1.21
CA LYS A 115 8.44 17.13 2.28
C LYS A 115 7.50 16.32 3.18
N ALA A 116 6.67 15.47 2.60
CA ALA A 116 5.76 14.62 3.34
C ALA A 116 6.45 13.46 4.06
N GLU A 117 7.71 13.17 3.74
CA GLU A 117 8.46 12.09 4.39
C GLU A 117 8.82 12.42 5.84
N GLU A 118 9.10 13.69 6.15
CA GLU A 118 9.26 14.14 7.54
C GLU A 118 8.00 13.85 8.35
N GLU A 119 6.84 14.22 7.81
CA GLU A 119 5.54 13.98 8.43
C GLU A 119 5.31 12.50 8.69
N TYR A 120 5.52 11.67 7.67
CA TYR A 120 5.37 10.23 7.78
C TYR A 120 6.26 9.64 8.86
N ASN A 121 7.56 9.96 8.83
CA ASN A 121 8.54 9.40 9.77
C ASN A 121 8.23 9.79 11.22
N MET A 122 7.88 11.06 11.46
CA MET A 122 7.47 11.51 12.80
C MET A 122 6.18 10.84 13.27
N LYS A 123 5.13 10.83 12.45
CA LYS A 123 3.83 10.24 12.82
C LYS A 123 3.95 8.74 13.06
N ARG A 124 4.73 8.02 12.25
CA ARG A 124 5.01 6.59 12.47
C ARG A 124 5.78 6.34 13.76
N CYS A 125 6.81 7.14 14.04
CA CYS A 125 7.58 7.05 15.27
C CYS A 125 6.68 7.26 16.50
N PHE A 126 5.82 8.29 16.49
CA PHE A 126 4.87 8.55 17.57
C PHE A 126 3.84 7.45 17.74
N LEU A 127 3.29 6.91 16.65
CA LEU A 127 2.31 5.82 16.71
C LEU A 127 2.95 4.56 17.32
N GLN A 128 4.16 4.22 16.90
CA GLN A 128 4.87 3.05 17.43
C GLN A 128 5.24 3.24 18.91
N LEU A 129 5.67 4.44 19.30
CA LEU A 129 5.90 4.79 20.70
C LEU A 129 4.62 4.64 21.54
N PHE A 130 3.50 5.17 21.05
CA PHE A 130 2.18 5.03 21.69
C PHE A 130 1.81 3.55 21.88
N GLN A 131 1.95 2.73 20.84
CA GLN A 131 1.65 1.30 20.88
C GLN A 131 2.56 0.55 21.87
N ASN A 132 3.84 0.89 21.93
CA ASN A 132 4.77 0.27 22.87
C ASN A 132 4.47 0.65 24.32
N ILE A 133 4.21 1.93 24.59
CA ILE A 133 3.82 2.36 25.94
C ILE A 133 2.49 1.72 26.33
N GLN A 134 1.52 1.64 25.41
CA GLN A 134 0.22 1.02 25.70
C GLN A 134 0.34 -0.48 26.00
N SER A 135 1.21 -1.21 25.30
CA SER A 135 1.36 -2.66 25.44
C SER A 135 2.32 -3.08 26.55
N THR A 136 3.40 -2.34 26.76
CA THR A 136 4.50 -2.73 27.67
C THR A 136 4.70 -1.78 28.84
N ASN A 137 4.03 -0.62 28.84
CA ASN A 137 4.25 0.48 29.79
C ASN A 137 5.68 1.05 29.79
N ALA A 138 6.49 0.72 28.79
CA ALA A 138 7.87 1.16 28.63
C ALA A 138 8.11 1.78 27.25
N VAL A 139 9.13 2.63 27.16
CA VAL A 139 9.67 3.08 25.87
C VAL A 139 10.65 2.02 25.39
N GLY A 140 10.45 1.50 24.19
CA GLY A 140 11.38 0.55 23.60
C GLY A 140 12.67 1.23 23.12
N GLY A 141 13.76 0.47 23.08
CA GLY A 141 15.07 0.99 22.67
C GLY A 141 15.09 1.50 21.23
N GLY A 142 14.36 0.85 20.33
CA GLY A 142 14.25 1.25 18.92
C GLY A 142 13.51 2.59 18.76
N GLU A 143 12.43 2.81 19.49
CA GLU A 143 11.67 4.05 19.44
C GLU A 143 12.46 5.21 20.05
N SER A 144 13.19 4.95 21.15
CA SER A 144 14.07 5.94 21.76
C SER A 144 15.16 6.41 20.79
N GLU A 145 15.81 5.46 20.10
CA GLU A 145 16.81 5.77 19.07
C GLU A 145 16.18 6.53 17.89
N TRP A 146 14.98 6.14 17.46
CA TRP A 146 14.30 6.82 16.35
C TRP A 146 13.93 8.25 16.69
N LEU A 147 13.39 8.50 17.90
CA LEU A 147 13.14 9.86 18.40
C LEU A 147 14.44 10.68 18.39
N TYR A 148 15.54 10.11 18.88
CA TYR A 148 16.84 10.77 18.89
C TYR A 148 17.33 11.13 17.48
N GLN A 149 17.20 10.21 16.52
CA GLN A 149 17.60 10.45 15.13
C GLN A 149 16.81 11.59 14.48
N LEU A 150 15.53 11.74 14.83
CA LEU A 150 14.65 12.83 14.40
C LEU A 150 14.85 14.12 15.20
N GLY A 151 15.75 14.14 16.20
CA GLY A 151 16.01 15.28 17.06
C GLY A 151 14.96 15.53 18.14
N LEU A 152 14.05 14.57 18.35
CA LEU A 152 12.87 14.71 19.19
C LEU A 152 13.21 14.46 20.68
N PRO A 153 12.72 15.30 21.61
CA PRO A 153 12.97 15.12 23.04
C PRO A 153 12.13 13.95 23.60
N ALA A 154 12.77 12.79 23.75
CA ALA A 154 12.10 11.54 24.13
C ALA A 154 11.36 11.63 25.47
N ASP A 155 11.93 12.31 26.46
CA ASP A 155 11.35 12.52 27.79
C ASP A 155 10.02 13.28 27.74
N LYS A 156 9.97 14.37 26.96
CA LYS A 156 8.76 15.19 26.82
C LYS A 156 7.67 14.46 26.07
N ILE A 157 8.05 13.76 25.00
CA ILE A 157 7.09 13.05 24.14
C ILE A 157 6.53 11.84 24.88
N GLU A 158 7.36 11.07 25.59
CA GLU A 158 6.90 9.99 26.46
C GLU A 158 5.88 10.51 27.48
N HIS A 159 6.17 11.63 28.14
CA HIS A 159 5.26 12.23 29.11
C HIS A 159 3.91 12.59 28.48
N GLU A 160 3.91 13.20 27.29
CA GLU A 160 2.68 13.54 26.56
C GLU A 160 1.86 12.31 26.18
N VAL A 161 2.53 11.25 25.70
CA VAL A 161 1.89 9.98 25.34
C VAL A 161 1.27 9.31 26.56
N ARG A 162 2.01 9.23 27.69
CA ARG A 162 1.49 8.66 28.93
C ARG A 162 0.29 9.45 29.46
N ARG A 163 0.36 10.78 29.41
CA ARG A 163 -0.76 11.64 29.80
C ARG A 163 -1.98 11.38 28.93
N PHE A 164 -1.82 11.24 27.62
CA PHE A 164 -2.92 10.91 26.71
C PHE A 164 -3.55 9.55 27.04
N ILE A 165 -2.74 8.51 27.25
CA ILE A 165 -3.22 7.17 27.65
C ILE A 165 -4.02 7.24 28.96
N GLN A 166 -3.52 7.97 29.97
CA GLN A 166 -4.21 8.15 31.24
C GLN A 166 -5.57 8.85 31.07
N LEU A 167 -5.63 9.92 30.27
CA LEU A 167 -6.89 10.63 29.99
C LEU A 167 -7.91 9.72 29.32
N ARG A 168 -7.48 8.88 28.36
CA ARG A 168 -8.36 7.89 27.73
C ARG A 168 -8.87 6.85 28.72
N GLN A 169 -8.00 6.33 29.60
CA GLN A 169 -8.42 5.39 30.64
C GLN A 169 -9.46 5.99 31.59
N LEU A 170 -9.34 7.27 31.94
CA LEU A 170 -10.34 7.97 32.75
C LEU A 170 -11.69 8.09 32.03
N LYS A 171 -11.69 8.46 30.74
CA LYS A 171 -12.93 8.49 29.93
C LYS A 171 -13.64 7.14 29.92
N LEU A 172 -12.90 6.05 29.68
CA LEU A 172 -13.44 4.68 29.67
C LEU A 172 -14.06 4.29 31.02
N GLN A 173 -13.41 4.68 32.13
CA GLN A 173 -13.97 4.44 33.47
C GLN A 173 -15.27 5.21 33.70
N ASP A 174 -15.36 6.44 33.21
CA ASP A 174 -16.55 7.27 33.35
C ASP A 174 -17.71 6.79 32.47
N GLU A 175 -17.42 6.32 31.25
CA GLU A 175 -18.40 5.64 30.37
C GLU A 175 -18.95 4.39 31.03
N LEU A 176 -18.08 3.50 31.53
CA LEU A 176 -18.51 2.28 32.19
C LEU A 176 -19.39 2.56 33.42
N LYS A 177 -19.07 3.61 34.19
CA LYS A 177 -19.89 4.05 35.34
C LYS A 177 -21.26 4.59 34.93
N LYS A 178 -21.36 5.30 33.80
CA LYS A 178 -22.59 5.96 33.33
C LYS A 178 -23.50 5.00 32.57
N ASN A 179 -22.92 4.22 31.66
CA ASN A 179 -23.64 3.43 30.68
C ASN A 179 -23.67 1.93 31.04
N GLY A 180 -22.78 1.47 31.93
CA GLY A 180 -22.63 0.04 32.26
C GLY A 180 -21.93 -0.78 31.18
N GLU A 181 -21.60 -0.18 30.04
CA GLU A 181 -20.91 -0.78 28.91
C GLU A 181 -19.98 0.24 28.24
N PHE A 182 -19.04 -0.25 27.42
CA PHE A 182 -18.17 0.60 26.60
C PHE A 182 -18.86 0.91 25.27
N GLU A 183 -18.81 2.18 24.86
CA GLU A 183 -19.30 2.58 23.56
C GLU A 183 -18.38 2.05 22.45
N LYS A 184 -18.95 1.81 21.26
CA LYS A 184 -18.16 1.42 20.09
C LYS A 184 -17.35 2.62 19.60
N GLU A 185 -16.05 2.59 19.83
CA GLU A 185 -15.12 3.61 19.33
C GLU A 185 -14.23 3.10 18.19
N ASN A 186 -13.70 4.04 17.41
CA ASN A 186 -12.60 3.83 16.48
C ASN A 186 -11.31 4.48 17.04
N ASN A 187 -10.19 4.30 16.35
CA ASN A 187 -8.90 4.84 16.79
C ASN A 187 -8.64 6.29 16.34
N PHE A 188 -9.65 7.04 15.89
CA PHE A 188 -9.45 8.40 15.36
C PHE A 188 -8.90 9.35 16.43
N GLU A 189 -9.34 9.23 17.69
CA GLU A 189 -8.76 10.06 18.78
C GLU A 189 -7.24 9.86 18.92
N THR A 190 -6.73 8.64 18.68
CA THR A 190 -5.29 8.37 18.68
C THR A 190 -4.64 9.08 17.50
N LEU A 191 -5.19 8.97 16.29
CA LEU A 191 -4.63 9.63 15.11
C LEU A 191 -4.62 11.15 15.27
N ASP A 192 -5.69 11.75 15.77
CA ASP A 192 -5.76 13.18 16.08
C ASP A 192 -4.70 13.61 17.11
N PHE A 193 -4.41 12.76 18.10
CA PHE A 193 -3.34 13.00 19.05
C PHE A 193 -1.95 12.94 18.39
N ILE A 194 -1.71 11.97 17.51
CA ILE A 194 -0.47 11.88 16.73
C ILE A 194 -0.29 13.11 15.82
N ASP A 195 -1.37 13.60 15.19
CA ASP A 195 -1.35 14.81 14.36
C ASP A 195 -1.03 16.08 15.17
N LYS A 196 -1.53 16.16 16.41
CA LYS A 196 -1.19 17.23 17.35
C LYS A 196 0.28 17.17 17.78
N LEU A 197 0.81 15.97 18.05
CA LEU A 197 2.24 15.79 18.36
C LEU A 197 3.11 16.22 17.17
N TYR A 198 2.78 15.76 15.95
CA TYR A 198 3.47 16.19 14.75
C TYR A 198 3.45 17.71 14.58
N SER A 199 2.28 18.34 14.70
CA SER A 199 2.15 19.79 14.57
C SER A 199 3.02 20.58 15.57
N LYS A 200 3.27 19.99 16.75
CA LYS A 200 4.09 20.58 17.81
C LYS A 200 5.60 20.44 17.56
N TYR A 201 6.04 19.33 16.97
CA TYR A 201 7.45 18.98 16.81
C TYR A 201 7.94 18.97 15.35
N LYS A 202 7.10 19.37 14.39
CA LYS A 202 7.51 19.50 12.97
C LYS A 202 8.71 20.44 12.83
N GLY A 203 9.65 20.10 11.94
CA GLY A 203 10.86 20.86 11.70
C GLY A 203 12.04 20.51 12.61
N THR A 204 11.81 19.77 13.71
CA THR A 204 12.91 19.31 14.58
C THR A 204 13.88 18.38 13.84
N SER A 205 13.39 17.60 12.87
CA SER A 205 14.26 16.75 12.04
C SER A 205 15.22 17.59 11.19
N ILE A 206 14.76 18.72 10.66
CA ILE A 206 15.57 19.66 9.88
C ILE A 206 16.64 20.31 10.76
N GLU A 207 16.31 20.66 12.01
CA GLU A 207 17.28 21.17 12.98
C GLU A 207 18.35 20.12 13.32
N MET A 208 17.97 18.86 13.46
CA MET A 208 18.89 17.75 13.69
C MET A 208 19.82 17.52 12.50
N LEU A 209 19.31 17.61 11.26
CA LEU A 209 20.14 17.54 10.05
C LEU A 209 21.15 18.70 10.00
N LYS A 210 20.73 19.93 10.30
CA LYS A 210 21.62 21.09 10.39
C LYS A 210 22.72 20.87 11.42
N ARG A 211 22.39 20.31 12.60
CA ARG A 211 23.37 19.97 13.64
C ARG A 211 24.40 18.95 13.16
N LYS A 212 24.01 18.00 12.30
CA LYS A 212 24.91 17.02 11.68
C LYS A 212 25.75 17.59 10.53
N GLY A 213 25.62 18.88 10.22
CA GLY A 213 26.32 19.54 9.11
C GLY A 213 25.71 19.24 7.73
N ILE A 214 24.50 18.69 7.69
CA ILE A 214 23.80 18.38 6.44
C ILE A 214 22.97 19.59 6.02
N ASN A 215 23.31 20.19 4.88
CA ASN A 215 22.51 21.25 4.28
C ASN A 215 21.38 20.62 3.45
N PHE A 216 20.18 20.61 4.02
CA PHE A 216 18.98 20.08 3.36
C PHE A 216 18.64 20.82 2.05
N GLN A 217 19.00 22.10 1.93
CA GLN A 217 18.69 22.90 0.75
C GLN A 217 19.55 22.52 -0.46
N SER A 218 20.82 22.16 -0.25
CA SER A 218 21.69 21.71 -1.34
C SER A 218 21.39 20.29 -1.81
N ILE A 219 20.74 19.47 -0.99
CA ILE A 219 20.32 18.10 -1.38
C ILE A 219 19.08 18.17 -2.28
N LYS A 220 18.13 19.05 -1.92
CA LYS A 220 16.97 19.35 -2.75
C LYS A 220 17.36 19.65 -4.20
N GLU A 221 18.30 20.56 -4.41
CA GLU A 221 18.76 20.97 -5.75
C GLU A 221 19.38 19.83 -6.59
N ILE A 222 19.82 18.72 -5.97
CA ILE A 222 20.43 17.58 -6.68
C ILE A 222 19.41 16.50 -7.02
N THR A 223 18.37 16.31 -6.21
CA THR A 223 17.33 15.30 -6.48
C THR A 223 16.37 15.71 -7.59
N TYR A 224 16.30 17.01 -7.92
CA TYR A 224 15.43 17.55 -8.95
C TYR A 224 16.20 17.79 -10.25
N CYS A 225 16.08 16.87 -11.21
CA CYS A 225 16.28 17.24 -12.60
C CYS A 225 15.09 18.11 -13.02
N GLU A 226 15.33 19.39 -13.29
CA GLU A 226 14.40 20.21 -14.05
C GLU A 226 14.15 19.49 -15.39
N GLU A 227 12.93 18.99 -15.62
CA GLU A 227 12.42 18.68 -16.95
C GLU A 227 11.75 19.92 -17.56
#